data_AF-A0A1M6NLE0-F1
#
_entry.id   AF-A0A1M6NLE0-F1
#
_cell.length_a   1.000
_cell.length_b   1.000
_cell.length_c   1.000
_cell.angle_alpha   90.00
_cell.angle_beta   90.00
_cell.angle_gamma   90.00
#
_symmetry.space_group_name_H-M   'P 1'
#
loop_
_entity.id
_entity.type
_entity.pdbx_description
1 polymer ?
#
loop_
_entity_poly.entity_id
_entity_poly.type
_entity_poly.pdbx_seq_one_letter_code
_entity_poly.pdbx_strand_id
1 'polypeptide(L)'
;MNRAALLLLIGIAWPLRAEPLDRVEAMDFLVQSACFDEADRPLRGRLPFELGCDQRRPMRQGEVLAWRKTDWPGTAHAAAQPEGYMASDAVLGRFAGQEAAIQTFDVGGGSLAFGRLDPMDGGQVAVLGPLGADFVVTQDGGKPSRLQWFLSPDCRPGAAPAAGWLIFGPDVPRGLWAQRVARLRIADAPDACPTAFDSALTRWRRETMRLPVRFHDDARPREVKMDVIVSEHYGGATIADAWHLERFWHARGLGMVRWERWDQAAHVPRTPERAAWFAETGRCGSVPFSTAPGPGWAMVDCRSWTNFRRPRPNENLRPIPWPP
;
A
#
# COMPACT_ATOMS: atom_id res chain seq x y z
N MET A 1 -9.28 8.65 68.88
CA MET A 1 -8.49 8.05 67.78
C MET A 1 -9.37 7.97 66.54
N ASN A 2 -9.36 9.01 65.71
CA ASN A 2 -10.19 9.09 64.50
C ASN A 2 -9.45 8.47 63.32
N ARG A 3 -9.97 7.35 62.78
CA ARG A 3 -9.48 6.72 61.56
C ARG A 3 -10.09 7.43 60.35
N ALA A 4 -9.25 8.16 59.61
CA ALA A 4 -9.59 8.67 58.28
C ALA A 4 -9.61 7.52 57.27
N ALA A 5 -10.72 7.33 56.58
CA ALA A 5 -10.84 6.42 55.45
C ALA A 5 -10.34 7.13 54.19
N LEU A 6 -9.25 6.62 53.61
CA LEU A 6 -8.69 7.07 52.34
C LEU A 6 -9.50 6.39 51.21
N LEU A 7 -10.37 7.14 50.54
CA LEU A 7 -11.04 6.70 49.31
C LEU A 7 -10.03 6.70 48.16
N LEU A 8 -9.60 5.51 47.73
CA LEU A 8 -8.91 5.32 46.46
C LEU A 8 -9.94 5.47 45.33
N LEU A 9 -9.90 6.60 44.63
CA LEU A 9 -10.54 6.75 43.33
C LEU A 9 -9.72 5.97 42.29
N ILE A 10 -10.14 4.74 41.99
CA ILE A 10 -9.65 4.01 40.82
C ILE A 10 -10.28 4.69 39.60
N GLY A 11 -9.54 5.59 38.98
CA GLY A 11 -9.89 6.15 37.68
C GLY A 11 -9.88 5.03 36.65
N ILE A 12 -11.06 4.53 36.27
CA ILE A 12 -11.22 3.67 35.10
C ILE A 12 -10.96 4.55 33.89
N ALA A 13 -9.73 4.54 33.38
CA ALA A 13 -9.41 5.13 32.09
C ALA A 13 -10.14 4.32 31.02
N TRP A 14 -11.24 4.85 30.50
CA TRP A 14 -11.90 4.27 29.33
C TRP A 14 -10.90 4.38 28.17
N PRO A 15 -10.66 3.29 27.41
CA PRO A 15 -9.84 3.40 26.22
C PRO A 15 -10.53 4.41 25.30
N LEU A 16 -9.82 5.47 24.96
CA LEU A 16 -10.23 6.42 23.94
C LEU A 16 -10.57 5.60 22.69
N ARG A 17 -11.86 5.54 22.34
CA ARG A 17 -12.29 4.95 21.08
C ARG A 17 -11.59 5.72 19.97
N ALA A 18 -10.94 5.02 19.05
CA ALA A 18 -10.43 5.66 17.85
C ALA A 18 -11.63 6.24 17.10
N GLU A 19 -11.56 7.51 16.71
CA GLU A 19 -12.53 8.11 15.81
C GLU A 19 -12.40 7.40 14.44
N PRO A 20 -13.52 6.98 13.82
CA PRO A 20 -13.49 6.38 12.50
C PRO A 20 -12.89 7.37 11.49
N LEU A 21 -12.12 6.87 10.53
CA LEU A 21 -11.74 7.72 9.40
C LEU A 21 -12.98 7.99 8.57
N ASP A 22 -13.23 9.26 8.25
CA ASP A 22 -14.21 9.55 7.21
C ASP A 22 -13.72 9.03 5.85
N ARG A 23 -14.63 8.92 4.88
CA ARG A 23 -14.32 8.36 3.56
C ARG A 23 -13.21 9.15 2.83
N VAL A 24 -13.19 10.47 2.98
CA VAL A 24 -12.20 11.34 2.32
C VAL A 24 -10.82 11.11 2.93
N GLU A 25 -10.74 11.06 4.26
CA GLU A 25 -9.49 10.78 4.96
C GLU A 25 -8.98 9.36 4.67
N ALA A 26 -9.86 8.35 4.63
CA ALA A 26 -9.47 7.00 4.25
C ALA A 26 -8.92 6.95 2.82
N MET A 27 -9.55 7.67 1.89
CA MET A 27 -9.09 7.74 0.50
C MET A 27 -7.73 8.42 0.38
N ASP A 28 -7.44 9.47 1.18
CA ASP A 28 -6.12 10.12 1.21
C ASP A 28 -4.98 9.12 1.48
N PHE A 29 -5.21 8.00 2.17
CA PHE A 29 -4.18 6.98 2.39
C PHE A 29 -4.02 6.01 1.21
N LEU A 30 -5.01 5.92 0.32
CA LEU A 30 -5.01 4.99 -0.80
C LEU A 30 -4.55 5.64 -2.12
N VAL A 31 -4.72 6.96 -2.26
CA VAL A 31 -4.36 7.71 -3.47
C VAL A 31 -3.25 8.73 -3.23
N GLN A 32 -2.54 9.07 -4.30
CA GLN A 32 -1.57 10.14 -4.31
C GLN A 32 -2.25 11.48 -4.60
N SER A 33 -1.75 12.53 -3.97
CA SER A 33 -2.25 13.90 -4.10
C SER A 33 -1.21 14.80 -4.76
N ALA A 34 -1.66 15.80 -5.50
CA ALA A 34 -0.80 16.89 -5.94
C ALA A 34 -1.11 18.18 -5.17
N CYS A 35 -0.14 19.08 -5.23
CA CYS A 35 -0.28 20.45 -4.74
C CYS A 35 -0.84 21.32 -5.87
N PHE A 36 -1.69 22.27 -5.54
CA PHE A 36 -2.36 23.13 -6.52
C PHE A 36 -2.12 24.60 -6.20
N ASP A 37 -2.06 25.43 -7.25
CA ASP A 37 -2.10 26.89 -7.09
C ASP A 37 -3.54 27.39 -6.88
N GLU A 38 -3.69 28.69 -6.64
CA GLU A 38 -5.01 29.33 -6.44
C GLU A 38 -5.93 29.21 -7.66
N ALA A 39 -5.40 28.85 -8.84
CA ALA A 39 -6.16 28.63 -10.06
C ALA A 39 -6.47 27.14 -10.31
N ASP A 40 -6.32 26.28 -9.29
CA ASP A 40 -6.49 24.82 -9.36
C ASP A 40 -5.62 24.15 -10.44
N ARG A 41 -4.42 24.69 -10.69
CA ARG A 41 -3.43 24.05 -11.56
C ARG A 41 -2.40 23.28 -10.73
N PRO A 42 -2.02 22.06 -11.14
CA PRO A 42 -1.06 21.27 -10.40
C PRO A 42 0.32 21.94 -10.41
N LEU A 43 0.89 22.14 -9.21
CA LEU A 43 2.26 22.60 -9.00
C LEU A 43 3.22 21.46 -9.40
N ARG A 44 3.75 21.55 -10.62
CA ARG A 44 4.62 20.52 -11.21
C ARG A 44 5.83 20.23 -10.33
N GLY A 45 6.08 18.95 -10.07
CA GLY A 45 7.21 18.45 -9.29
C GLY A 45 7.13 18.69 -7.79
N ARG A 46 6.13 19.42 -7.28
CA ARG A 46 5.92 19.68 -5.86
C ARG A 46 5.22 18.50 -5.20
N LEU A 47 5.81 17.96 -4.14
CA LEU A 47 5.24 16.83 -3.39
C LEU A 47 4.40 17.30 -2.21
N PRO A 48 3.41 16.48 -1.76
CA PRO A 48 2.46 16.87 -0.72
C PRO A 48 3.04 17.09 0.68
N PHE A 49 4.32 16.74 0.89
CA PHE A 49 5.04 16.96 2.15
C PHE A 49 6.04 18.12 2.08
N GLU A 50 6.18 18.78 0.93
CA GLU A 50 7.11 19.89 0.74
C GLU A 50 6.46 21.23 1.13
N LEU A 51 7.30 22.19 1.52
CA LEU A 51 6.87 23.58 1.75
C LEU A 51 6.24 24.18 0.47
N GLY A 52 5.20 25.00 0.64
CA GLY A 52 4.46 25.61 -0.45
C GLY A 52 3.41 24.69 -1.10
N CYS A 53 3.01 23.62 -0.41
CA CYS A 53 1.89 22.76 -0.78
C CYS A 53 0.67 23.03 0.11
N ASP A 54 0.15 24.25 0.05
CA ASP A 54 -0.91 24.70 0.96
C ASP A 54 -2.29 24.17 0.57
N GLN A 55 -2.51 23.98 -0.74
CA GLN A 55 -3.71 23.36 -1.29
C GLN A 55 -3.35 22.01 -1.93
N ARG A 56 -4.08 20.97 -1.55
CA ARG A 56 -3.87 19.61 -2.05
C ARG A 56 -5.19 18.94 -2.38
N ARG A 57 -5.19 18.09 -3.40
CA ARG A 57 -6.28 17.14 -3.67
C ARG A 57 -5.75 15.86 -4.29
N PRO A 58 -6.50 14.75 -4.19
CA PRO A 58 -6.21 13.53 -4.94
C PRO A 58 -5.99 13.79 -6.43
N MET A 59 -5.00 13.14 -7.01
CA MET A 59 -4.83 13.01 -8.45
C MET A 59 -5.92 12.09 -9.00
N ARG A 60 -6.55 12.47 -10.11
CA ARG A 60 -7.59 11.68 -10.75
C ARG A 60 -7.04 10.89 -11.94
N GLN A 61 -7.68 9.78 -12.25
CA GLN A 61 -7.37 8.99 -13.44
C GLN A 61 -7.48 9.86 -14.70
N GLY A 62 -6.44 9.81 -15.54
CA GLY A 62 -6.35 10.60 -16.77
C GLY A 62 -5.73 12.00 -16.62
N GLU A 63 -5.51 12.50 -15.40
CA GLU A 63 -4.80 13.77 -15.19
C GLU A 63 -3.29 13.63 -15.43
N VAL A 64 -2.63 14.69 -15.90
CA VAL A 64 -1.16 14.73 -15.96
C VAL A 64 -0.60 14.75 -14.54
N LEU A 65 0.32 13.84 -14.24
CA LEU A 65 0.89 13.71 -12.91
C LEU A 65 1.88 14.85 -12.62
N ALA A 66 1.77 15.43 -11.43
CA ALA A 66 2.73 16.41 -10.95
C ALA A 66 4.09 15.76 -10.62
N TRP A 67 4.08 14.48 -10.25
CA TRP A 67 5.25 13.67 -9.88
C TRP A 67 4.85 12.19 -9.94
N ARG A 68 5.83 11.28 -9.96
CA ARG A 68 5.62 9.82 -9.98
C ARG A 68 6.46 9.13 -8.91
N LYS A 69 5.94 8.05 -8.34
CA LYS A 69 6.71 7.15 -7.48
C LYS A 69 7.35 6.07 -8.32
N THR A 70 8.59 5.76 -8.01
CA THR A 70 9.24 4.53 -8.45
C THR A 70 9.84 3.82 -7.26
N ASP A 71 10.15 2.53 -7.39
CA ASP A 71 10.77 1.78 -6.31
C ASP A 71 12.27 2.11 -6.16
N TRP A 72 12.85 1.65 -5.06
CA TRP A 72 14.29 1.76 -4.86
C TRP A 72 15.01 0.66 -5.67
N PRO A 73 16.05 1.01 -6.45
CA PRO A 73 16.88 0.05 -7.15
C PRO A 73 17.71 -0.76 -6.16
N GLY A 74 18.20 -1.91 -6.62
CA GLY A 74 19.23 -2.63 -5.89
C GLY A 74 20.52 -1.82 -5.84
N THR A 75 21.29 -1.99 -4.77
CA THR A 75 22.52 -1.23 -4.51
C THR A 75 23.47 -1.30 -5.70
N ALA A 76 23.65 -2.49 -6.27
CA ALA A 76 24.51 -2.71 -7.43
C ALA A 76 23.99 -2.05 -8.72
N HIS A 77 22.68 -1.82 -8.84
CA HIS A 77 22.06 -1.26 -10.05
C HIS A 77 21.75 0.24 -9.91
N ALA A 78 21.94 0.84 -8.73
CA ALA A 78 21.49 2.19 -8.45
C ALA A 78 22.05 3.25 -9.42
N ALA A 79 23.27 3.06 -9.93
CA ALA A 79 23.88 3.96 -10.91
C ALA A 79 23.31 3.78 -12.33
N ALA A 80 23.08 2.55 -12.77
CA ALA A 80 22.60 2.23 -14.13
C ALA A 80 21.07 2.33 -14.26
N GLN A 81 20.34 2.12 -13.16
CA GLN A 81 18.90 2.09 -13.09
C GLN A 81 18.41 2.91 -11.88
N PRO A 82 18.63 4.23 -11.85
CA PRO A 82 18.29 5.07 -10.70
C PRO A 82 16.78 5.16 -10.46
N GLU A 83 15.96 4.85 -11.45
CA GLU A 83 14.50 4.84 -11.32
C GLU A 83 13.98 3.56 -10.64
N GLY A 84 14.82 2.56 -10.37
CA GLY A 84 14.34 1.26 -9.87
C GLY A 84 13.72 0.42 -10.98
N TYR A 85 12.97 -0.60 -10.58
CA TYR A 85 12.38 -1.62 -11.46
C TYR A 85 10.86 -1.48 -11.63
N MET A 86 10.20 -0.64 -10.84
CA MET A 86 8.75 -0.49 -10.90
C MET A 86 8.31 0.94 -10.54
N ALA A 87 7.61 1.58 -11.46
CA ALA A 87 6.84 2.78 -11.20
C ALA A 87 5.46 2.42 -10.63
N SER A 88 4.95 3.25 -9.73
CA SER A 88 3.60 3.09 -9.21
C SER A 88 2.88 4.42 -9.09
N ASP A 89 1.80 4.58 -9.84
CA ASP A 89 0.86 5.69 -9.69
C ASP A 89 -0.34 5.20 -8.88
N ALA A 90 -0.88 6.02 -7.98
CA ALA A 90 -2.09 5.71 -7.22
C ALA A 90 -3.09 6.86 -7.39
N VAL A 91 -4.12 6.69 -8.22
CA VAL A 91 -5.03 7.77 -8.61
C VAL A 91 -6.47 7.45 -8.20
N LEU A 92 -7.26 8.49 -7.97
CA LEU A 92 -8.70 8.38 -7.77
C LEU A 92 -9.39 8.18 -9.12
N GLY A 93 -10.18 7.11 -9.24
CA GLY A 93 -10.90 6.80 -10.47
C GLY A 93 -12.23 6.10 -10.19
N ARG A 94 -12.73 5.41 -11.22
CA ARG A 94 -13.89 4.54 -11.10
C ARG A 94 -13.53 3.14 -11.57
N PHE A 95 -13.99 2.15 -10.83
CA PHE A 95 -13.83 0.73 -11.17
C PHE A 95 -15.14 0.01 -10.89
N ALA A 96 -15.66 -0.76 -11.85
CA ALA A 96 -16.96 -1.45 -11.73
C ALA A 96 -18.11 -0.53 -11.22
N GLY A 97 -18.14 0.73 -11.68
CA GLY A 97 -19.19 1.69 -11.34
C GLY A 97 -19.06 2.41 -9.99
N GLN A 98 -18.08 2.04 -9.15
CA GLN A 98 -17.79 2.68 -7.87
C GLN A 98 -16.51 3.52 -7.92
N GLU A 99 -16.43 4.53 -7.05
CA GLU A 99 -15.19 5.27 -6.80
C GLU A 99 -14.13 4.34 -6.19
N ALA A 100 -12.92 4.41 -6.72
CA ALA A 100 -11.83 3.51 -6.34
C ALA A 100 -10.47 4.21 -6.37
N ALA A 101 -9.54 3.72 -5.55
CA ALA A 101 -8.13 4.00 -5.69
C ALA A 101 -7.54 3.00 -6.69
N ILE A 102 -7.07 3.49 -7.83
CA ILE A 102 -6.46 2.70 -8.90
C ILE A 102 -4.96 2.86 -8.74
N GLN A 103 -4.29 1.80 -8.31
CA GLN A 103 -2.85 1.74 -8.24
C GLN A 103 -2.31 0.96 -9.42
N THR A 104 -1.41 1.54 -10.19
CA THR A 104 -0.75 0.88 -11.32
C THR A 104 0.67 0.46 -10.96
N PHE A 105 1.16 -0.54 -11.68
CA PHE A 105 2.52 -1.02 -11.65
C PHE A 105 3.05 -1.06 -13.09
N ASP A 106 4.11 -0.30 -13.34
CA ASP A 106 4.79 -0.22 -14.63
C ASP A 106 6.23 -0.68 -14.41
N VAL A 107 6.59 -1.83 -14.97
CA VAL A 107 7.87 -2.49 -14.73
C VAL A 107 8.88 -2.02 -15.76
N GLY A 108 10.02 -1.53 -15.29
CA GLY A 108 11.11 -1.03 -16.14
C GLY A 108 12.43 -1.74 -15.89
N GLY A 109 13.30 -1.73 -16.90
CA GLY A 109 14.65 -2.28 -16.84
C GLY A 109 14.87 -3.48 -17.76
N GLY A 110 16.12 -3.68 -18.17
CA GLY A 110 16.47 -4.68 -19.18
C GLY A 110 15.77 -4.40 -20.51
N SER A 111 14.89 -5.30 -20.94
CA SER A 111 14.07 -5.14 -22.15
C SER A 111 12.75 -4.38 -21.93
N LEU A 112 12.36 -4.10 -20.68
CA LEU A 112 11.12 -3.40 -20.34
C LEU A 112 11.38 -1.90 -20.16
N ALA A 113 10.40 -1.06 -20.49
CA ALA A 113 10.58 0.39 -20.48
C ALA A 113 9.38 1.12 -19.88
N PHE A 114 9.65 1.98 -18.89
CA PHE A 114 8.61 2.80 -18.25
C PHE A 114 7.79 3.61 -19.26
N GLY A 115 6.50 3.72 -18.99
CA GLY A 115 5.53 4.46 -19.80
C GLY A 115 5.01 3.69 -21.02
N ARG A 116 5.27 2.39 -21.10
CA ARG A 116 4.66 1.46 -22.05
C ARG A 116 3.88 0.41 -21.28
N LEU A 117 2.74 -0.04 -21.80
CA LEU A 117 2.01 -1.15 -21.20
C LEU A 117 2.66 -2.47 -21.65
N ASP A 118 3.49 -3.04 -20.78
CA ASP A 118 4.17 -4.31 -20.98
C ASP A 118 3.42 -5.47 -20.29
N PRO A 119 3.58 -6.75 -20.70
CA PRO A 119 2.86 -7.87 -20.10
C PRO A 119 3.09 -8.10 -18.60
N MET A 120 4.22 -7.60 -18.09
CA MET A 120 4.61 -7.66 -16.68
C MET A 120 4.03 -6.52 -15.85
N ASP A 121 3.43 -5.52 -16.51
CA ASP A 121 2.73 -4.45 -15.84
C ASP A 121 1.43 -4.95 -15.25
N GLY A 122 0.89 -4.13 -14.37
CA GLY A 122 -0.39 -4.41 -13.76
C GLY A 122 -0.78 -3.31 -12.80
N GLY A 123 -1.23 -3.72 -11.64
CA GLY A 123 -1.77 -2.81 -10.66
C GLY A 123 -2.73 -3.51 -9.72
N GLN A 124 -3.28 -2.76 -8.80
CA GLN A 124 -4.34 -3.20 -7.92
C GLN A 124 -5.37 -2.09 -7.75
N VAL A 125 -6.63 -2.47 -7.54
CA VAL A 125 -7.71 -1.53 -7.25
C VAL A 125 -8.13 -1.73 -5.81
N ALA A 126 -8.22 -0.63 -5.06
CA ALA A 126 -8.81 -0.59 -3.73
C ALA A 126 -10.14 0.17 -3.74
N VAL A 127 -11.11 -0.32 -3.00
CA VAL A 127 -12.42 0.30 -2.82
C VAL A 127 -12.70 0.53 -1.35
N LEU A 128 -13.52 1.53 -1.05
CA LEU A 128 -13.98 1.83 0.30
C LEU A 128 -15.42 1.35 0.46
N GLY A 129 -15.62 0.36 1.33
CA GLY A 129 -16.91 -0.19 1.72
C GLY A 129 -17.25 0.07 3.18
N PRO A 130 -18.39 -0.45 3.67
CA PRO A 130 -18.81 -0.29 5.07
C PRO A 130 -17.83 -0.89 6.09
N LEU A 131 -17.02 -1.86 5.64
CA LEU A 131 -16.09 -2.61 6.47
C LEU A 131 -14.65 -2.07 6.44
N GLY A 132 -14.39 -1.01 5.68
CA GLY A 132 -13.08 -0.40 5.53
C GLY A 132 -12.63 -0.32 4.07
N ALA A 133 -11.31 -0.40 3.88
CA ALA A 133 -10.67 -0.44 2.58
C ALA A 133 -10.26 -1.86 2.21
N ASP A 134 -10.58 -2.28 0.99
CA ASP A 134 -10.28 -3.62 0.49
C ASP A 134 -9.67 -3.54 -0.93
N PHE A 135 -8.66 -4.37 -1.21
CA PHE A 135 -8.31 -4.65 -2.60
C PHE A 135 -9.38 -5.54 -3.23
N VAL A 136 -9.82 -5.18 -4.43
CA VAL A 136 -10.84 -5.91 -5.19
C VAL A 136 -10.24 -6.76 -6.31
N VAL A 137 -9.17 -6.26 -6.93
CA VAL A 137 -8.47 -6.95 -8.01
C VAL A 137 -7.01 -6.56 -8.03
N THR A 138 -6.15 -7.48 -8.45
CA THR A 138 -4.75 -7.20 -8.81
C THR A 138 -4.37 -7.85 -10.13
N GLN A 139 -3.40 -7.28 -10.81
CA GLN A 139 -2.55 -7.93 -11.79
C GLN A 139 -1.11 -7.72 -11.34
N ASP A 140 -0.39 -8.82 -11.11
CA ASP A 140 0.98 -8.81 -10.64
C ASP A 140 1.88 -9.64 -11.56
N GLY A 141 3.19 -9.50 -11.39
CA GLY A 141 4.18 -10.22 -12.19
C GLY A 141 4.21 -11.74 -11.97
N GLY A 142 3.52 -12.27 -10.96
CA GLY A 142 3.36 -13.70 -10.71
C GLY A 142 2.34 -14.34 -11.65
N LYS A 143 1.36 -13.58 -12.16
CA LYS A 143 0.42 -14.01 -13.20
C LYS A 143 0.29 -12.93 -14.30
N PRO A 144 1.30 -12.80 -15.17
CA PRO A 144 1.31 -11.79 -16.22
C PRO A 144 0.03 -11.83 -17.06
N SER A 145 -0.52 -10.65 -17.36
CA SER A 145 -1.74 -10.50 -18.19
C SER A 145 -2.99 -11.20 -17.66
N ARG A 146 -3.08 -11.48 -16.35
CA ARG A 146 -4.28 -12.04 -15.71
C ARG A 146 -4.67 -11.25 -14.48
N LEU A 147 -5.92 -10.77 -14.48
CA LEU A 147 -6.56 -10.21 -13.30
C LEU A 147 -6.86 -11.32 -12.28
N GLN A 148 -6.63 -11.01 -11.01
CA GLN A 148 -6.93 -11.84 -9.86
C GLN A 148 -7.93 -11.10 -8.99
N TRP A 149 -9.17 -11.56 -8.97
CA TRP A 149 -10.26 -10.94 -8.22
C TRP A 149 -10.29 -11.47 -6.79
N PHE A 150 -10.28 -10.56 -5.81
CA PHE A 150 -10.35 -10.90 -4.40
C PHE A 150 -11.80 -10.83 -3.92
N LEU A 151 -12.48 -11.96 -3.95
CA LEU A 151 -13.91 -12.03 -3.66
C LEU A 151 -14.17 -12.43 -2.20
N SER A 152 -15.12 -11.76 -1.56
CA SER A 152 -15.61 -12.07 -0.21
C SER A 152 -16.85 -12.98 -0.24
N PRO A 153 -17.29 -13.53 0.91
CA PRO A 153 -18.54 -14.29 1.03
C PRO A 153 -19.80 -13.56 0.57
N ASP A 154 -19.75 -12.23 0.45
CA ASP A 154 -20.87 -11.41 -0.03
C ASP A 154 -20.96 -11.39 -1.56
N CYS A 155 -20.06 -12.07 -2.27
CA CYS A 155 -20.12 -12.19 -3.73
C CYS A 155 -21.47 -12.77 -4.18
N ARG A 156 -22.11 -12.10 -5.15
CA ARG A 156 -23.32 -12.58 -5.82
C ARG A 156 -23.14 -12.47 -7.34
N PRO A 157 -23.46 -13.51 -8.12
CA PRO A 157 -23.42 -13.42 -9.58
C PRO A 157 -24.29 -12.26 -10.09
N GLY A 158 -23.76 -11.47 -11.02
CA GLY A 158 -24.45 -10.30 -11.59
C GLY A 158 -24.51 -9.05 -10.69
N ALA A 159 -23.94 -9.09 -9.48
CA ALA A 159 -23.78 -7.91 -8.62
C ALA A 159 -22.41 -7.23 -8.83
N ALA A 160 -22.24 -6.06 -8.22
CA ALA A 160 -20.93 -5.43 -8.14
C ALA A 160 -19.94 -6.34 -7.37
N PRO A 161 -18.63 -6.32 -7.72
CA PRO A 161 -17.64 -7.17 -7.05
C PRO A 161 -17.60 -6.90 -5.54
N ALA A 162 -17.77 -7.96 -4.75
CA ALA A 162 -17.65 -7.90 -3.30
C ALA A 162 -16.17 -8.11 -2.91
N ALA A 163 -15.45 -7.01 -2.71
CA ALA A 163 -14.02 -7.04 -2.36
C ALA A 163 -13.77 -7.79 -1.04
N GLY A 164 -12.72 -8.62 -0.99
CA GLY A 164 -12.43 -9.48 0.15
C GLY A 164 -11.03 -9.34 0.77
N TRP A 165 -10.08 -8.68 0.09
CA TRP A 165 -8.74 -8.48 0.65
C TRP A 165 -8.70 -7.21 1.48
N LEU A 166 -9.01 -7.34 2.76
CA LEU A 166 -9.00 -6.22 3.70
C LEU A 166 -7.59 -5.61 3.84
N ILE A 167 -7.54 -4.28 3.72
CA ILE A 167 -6.35 -3.45 3.95
C ILE A 167 -6.45 -2.86 5.36
N PHE A 168 -7.53 -2.16 5.69
CA PHE A 168 -7.80 -1.64 7.03
C PHE A 168 -9.30 -1.45 7.25
N GLY A 169 -9.75 -1.59 8.49
CA GLY A 169 -11.14 -1.35 8.88
C GLY A 169 -11.50 0.14 9.02
N PRO A 170 -12.76 0.48 9.32
CA PRO A 170 -13.22 1.86 9.42
C PRO A 170 -12.55 2.63 10.57
N ASP A 171 -12.23 1.92 11.66
CA ASP A 171 -11.52 2.46 12.80
C ASP A 171 -10.02 2.18 12.66
N VAL A 172 -9.21 3.23 12.54
CA VAL A 172 -7.76 3.11 12.36
C VAL A 172 -7.04 3.72 13.57
N PRO A 173 -6.87 2.96 14.67
CA PRO A 173 -6.29 3.48 15.89
C PRO A 173 -4.84 3.91 15.72
N ARG A 174 -4.45 4.96 16.45
CA ARG A 174 -3.05 5.39 16.58
C ARG A 174 -2.37 4.63 17.72
N GLY A 175 -1.13 4.20 17.54
CA GLY A 175 -0.34 3.58 18.61
C GLY A 175 -0.70 2.12 18.94
N LEU A 176 -1.81 1.60 18.43
CA LEU A 176 -2.34 0.27 18.74
C LEU A 176 -2.72 -0.47 17.46
N TRP A 177 -2.62 -1.80 17.49
CA TRP A 177 -3.10 -2.64 16.40
C TRP A 177 -4.61 -2.91 16.55
N ALA A 178 -5.38 -2.59 15.53
CA ALA A 178 -6.69 -3.18 15.29
C ALA A 178 -6.52 -4.42 14.39
N GLN A 179 -7.46 -5.37 14.47
CA GLN A 179 -7.38 -6.58 13.65
C GLN A 179 -8.76 -7.18 13.36
N ARG A 180 -8.84 -7.94 12.26
CA ARG A 180 -9.99 -8.73 11.85
C ARG A 180 -9.53 -9.93 11.02
N VAL A 181 -10.23 -11.05 11.14
CA VAL A 181 -10.08 -12.16 10.18
C VAL A 181 -11.05 -11.90 9.02
N ALA A 182 -10.51 -11.54 7.87
CA ALA A 182 -11.26 -11.45 6.62
C ALA A 182 -11.43 -12.85 6.01
N ARG A 183 -12.44 -13.01 5.17
CA ARG A 183 -12.66 -14.22 4.37
C ARG A 183 -12.60 -13.81 2.91
N LEU A 184 -11.73 -14.44 2.15
CA LEU A 184 -11.60 -14.18 0.73
C LEU A 184 -11.19 -15.40 -0.07
N ARG A 185 -11.37 -15.31 -1.38
CA ARG A 185 -10.87 -16.28 -2.34
C ARG A 185 -10.50 -15.55 -3.63
N ILE A 186 -9.39 -15.97 -4.24
CA ILE A 186 -9.00 -15.47 -5.56
C ILE A 186 -9.83 -16.17 -6.64
N ALA A 187 -10.40 -15.39 -7.55
CA ALA A 187 -11.13 -15.86 -8.72
C ALA A 187 -10.65 -15.18 -10.01
N ASP A 188 -10.94 -15.79 -11.15
CA ASP A 188 -10.53 -15.27 -12.47
C ASP A 188 -11.51 -14.20 -13.02
N ALA A 189 -12.69 -14.05 -12.42
CA ALA A 189 -13.73 -13.11 -12.85
C ALA A 189 -14.46 -12.49 -11.64
N PRO A 190 -15.02 -11.26 -11.78
CA PRO A 190 -15.66 -10.53 -10.68
C PRO A 190 -16.93 -11.20 -10.11
N ASP A 191 -17.58 -12.05 -10.90
CA ASP A 191 -18.84 -12.72 -10.59
C ASP A 191 -18.70 -14.25 -10.45
N ALA A 192 -17.47 -14.77 -10.55
CA ALA A 192 -17.14 -16.17 -10.31
C ALA A 192 -17.11 -16.50 -8.81
N CYS A 193 -18.27 -16.32 -8.16
CA CYS A 193 -18.44 -16.42 -6.71
C CYS A 193 -18.11 -17.82 -6.18
N PRO A 194 -17.05 -17.95 -5.36
CA PRO A 194 -16.65 -19.25 -4.81
C PRO A 194 -17.63 -19.75 -3.74
N THR A 195 -17.69 -21.06 -3.56
CA THR A 195 -18.48 -21.70 -2.49
C THR A 195 -17.72 -21.83 -1.18
N ALA A 196 -16.40 -21.62 -1.21
CA ALA A 196 -15.52 -21.70 -0.05
C ALA A 196 -14.51 -20.55 -0.08
N PHE A 197 -14.16 -20.06 1.11
CA PHE A 197 -13.29 -18.92 1.31
C PHE A 197 -12.18 -19.26 2.29
N ASP A 198 -11.00 -18.71 2.06
CA ASP A 198 -9.85 -18.83 2.94
C ASP A 198 -9.92 -17.76 4.04
N SER A 199 -9.31 -18.03 5.20
CA SER A 199 -9.20 -17.06 6.28
C SER A 199 -7.91 -16.26 6.14
N ALA A 200 -8.00 -14.95 6.34
CA ALA A 200 -6.83 -14.08 6.40
C ALA A 200 -6.94 -13.09 7.56
N LEU A 201 -6.05 -13.22 8.54
CA LEU A 201 -5.88 -12.23 9.59
C LEU A 201 -5.32 -10.96 8.94
N THR A 202 -6.07 -9.87 9.02
CA THR A 202 -5.59 -8.54 8.70
C THR A 202 -5.48 -7.73 9.98
N ARG A 203 -4.34 -7.08 10.20
CA ARG A 203 -4.18 -6.10 11.27
C ARG A 203 -3.65 -4.78 10.73
N TRP A 204 -4.08 -3.68 11.33
CA TRP A 204 -3.70 -2.35 10.90
C TRP A 204 -3.50 -1.40 12.08
N ARG A 205 -2.69 -0.36 11.87
CA ARG A 205 -2.50 0.75 12.81
C ARG A 205 -2.11 2.01 12.06
N ARG A 206 -2.41 3.18 12.64
CA ARG A 206 -1.98 4.49 12.13
C ARG A 206 -0.82 5.01 12.95
N GLU A 207 0.21 5.52 12.28
CA GLU A 207 1.41 6.01 12.93
C GLU A 207 1.94 7.25 12.23
N THR A 208 2.61 8.10 12.99
CA THR A 208 3.44 9.14 12.39
C THR A 208 4.90 8.71 12.46
N MET A 209 5.51 8.41 11.32
CA MET A 209 6.85 7.82 11.25
C MET A 209 7.74 8.54 10.24
N ARG A 210 9.05 8.42 10.40
CA ARG A 210 10.02 8.89 9.41
C ARG A 210 10.23 7.78 8.39
N LEU A 211 10.06 8.11 7.11
CA LEU A 211 10.35 7.23 6.00
C LEU A 211 11.48 7.82 5.15
N PRO A 212 12.40 6.97 4.66
CA PRO A 212 13.43 7.41 3.75
C PRO A 212 12.80 7.74 2.40
N VAL A 213 13.10 8.93 1.89
CA VAL A 213 12.74 9.38 0.55
C VAL A 213 13.99 9.77 -0.23
N ARG A 214 13.93 9.65 -1.54
CA ARG A 214 14.98 10.13 -2.43
C ARG A 214 14.37 10.62 -3.74
N PHE A 215 15.17 11.31 -4.54
CA PHE A 215 14.72 11.86 -5.81
C PHE A 215 15.63 11.40 -6.94
N HIS A 216 15.09 11.36 -8.16
CA HIS A 216 15.88 11.00 -9.35
C HIS A 216 16.98 12.04 -9.65
N ASP A 217 16.78 13.30 -9.28
CA ASP A 217 17.73 14.41 -9.42
C ASP A 217 18.67 14.57 -8.21
N ASP A 218 18.37 13.94 -7.07
CA ASP A 218 19.23 13.88 -5.87
C ASP A 218 19.06 12.53 -5.17
N ALA A 219 20.01 11.61 -5.43
CA ALA A 219 19.98 10.26 -4.91
C ALA A 219 20.23 10.16 -3.40
N ARG A 220 20.58 11.26 -2.71
CA ARG A 220 20.81 11.26 -1.26
C ARG A 220 19.49 11.04 -0.51
N PRO A 221 19.38 9.99 0.30
CA PRO A 221 18.19 9.76 1.12
C PRO A 221 17.95 10.89 2.11
N ARG A 222 16.68 11.19 2.36
CA ARG A 222 16.21 12.14 3.37
C ARG A 222 15.10 11.48 4.17
N GLU A 223 15.02 11.77 5.46
CA GLU A 223 13.94 11.28 6.31
C GLU A 223 12.78 12.27 6.33
N VAL A 224 11.61 11.84 5.87
CA VAL A 224 10.38 12.66 5.88
C VAL A 224 9.38 12.05 6.86
N LYS A 225 8.85 12.90 7.74
CA LYS A 225 7.80 12.51 8.68
C LYS A 225 6.48 12.40 7.93
N MET A 226 5.86 11.22 7.95
CA MET A 226 4.62 10.92 7.25
C MET A 226 3.60 10.32 8.22
N ASP A 227 2.33 10.59 7.99
CA ASP A 227 1.22 9.88 8.62
C ASP A 227 0.89 8.66 7.76
N VAL A 228 0.92 7.48 8.36
CA VAL A 228 0.96 6.21 7.63
C VAL A 228 0.04 5.20 8.30
N ILE A 229 -0.75 4.48 7.50
CA ILE A 229 -1.41 3.25 7.91
C ILE A 229 -0.48 2.09 7.56
N VAL A 230 -0.04 1.36 8.57
CA VAL A 230 0.62 0.07 8.38
C VAL A 230 -0.46 -1.00 8.41
N SER A 231 -0.52 -1.81 7.36
CA SER A 231 -1.43 -2.95 7.25
C SER A 231 -0.61 -4.22 7.09
N GLU A 232 -1.04 -5.29 7.74
CA GLU A 232 -0.49 -6.63 7.61
C GLU A 232 -1.61 -7.58 7.26
N HIS A 233 -1.42 -8.37 6.20
CA HIS A 233 -2.34 -9.39 5.73
C HIS A 233 -1.66 -10.76 5.74
N TYR A 234 -2.13 -11.66 6.61
CA TYR A 234 -1.56 -12.98 6.80
C TYR A 234 -2.37 -14.04 6.05
N GLY A 235 -1.69 -14.98 5.40
CA GLY A 235 -2.30 -16.17 4.81
C GLY A 235 -2.67 -17.22 5.86
N GLY A 236 -3.63 -16.93 6.73
CA GLY A 236 -4.07 -17.77 7.84
C GLY A 236 -4.98 -17.00 8.81
N ALA A 237 -5.67 -17.67 9.73
CA ALA A 237 -6.57 -17.00 10.67
C ALA A 237 -5.83 -16.37 11.86
N THR A 238 -4.57 -16.75 12.07
CA THR A 238 -3.68 -16.27 13.13
C THR A 238 -2.28 -16.02 12.56
N ILE A 239 -1.37 -15.48 13.38
CA ILE A 239 0.05 -15.38 12.97
C ILE A 239 0.74 -16.75 13.01
N ALA A 240 0.28 -17.66 13.88
CA ALA A 240 0.92 -18.94 14.14
C ALA A 240 0.66 -19.98 13.03
N ASP A 241 -0.52 -19.94 12.40
CA ASP A 241 -0.91 -20.81 11.27
C ASP A 241 -0.66 -20.17 9.90
N ALA A 242 -0.24 -18.90 9.86
CA ALA A 242 0.04 -18.22 8.62
C ALA A 242 1.34 -18.70 7.98
N TRP A 243 1.27 -18.98 6.67
CA TRP A 243 2.43 -19.39 5.88
C TRP A 243 3.09 -18.23 5.13
N HIS A 244 2.42 -17.09 5.02
CA HIS A 244 2.96 -15.86 4.49
C HIS A 244 2.29 -14.60 5.08
N LEU A 245 2.92 -13.46 4.85
CA LEU A 245 2.48 -12.13 5.24
C LEU A 245 2.81 -11.17 4.10
N GLU A 246 1.82 -10.36 3.75
CA GLU A 246 2.02 -9.14 2.97
C GLU A 246 1.81 -7.93 3.86
N ARG A 247 2.82 -7.06 3.94
CA ARG A 247 2.77 -5.85 4.77
C ARG A 247 2.84 -4.61 3.89
N PHE A 248 1.94 -3.67 4.15
CA PHE A 248 1.73 -2.46 3.35
C PHE A 248 1.93 -1.21 4.22
N TRP A 249 2.53 -0.18 3.64
CA TRP A 249 2.55 1.17 4.20
C TRP A 249 1.79 2.09 3.26
N HIS A 250 0.67 2.61 3.74
CA HIS A 250 -0.17 3.58 3.05
C HIS A 250 0.08 4.95 3.66
N ALA A 251 0.77 5.84 2.95
CA ALA A 251 1.10 7.16 3.45
C ALA A 251 0.08 8.19 2.94
N ARG A 252 -0.38 9.06 3.86
CA ARG A 252 -1.39 10.07 3.54
C ARG A 252 -0.92 10.98 2.41
N GLY A 253 -1.73 11.09 1.36
CA GLY A 253 -1.48 11.87 0.15
C GLY A 253 -0.47 11.22 -0.81
N LEU A 254 0.00 10.01 -0.54
CA LEU A 254 0.94 9.28 -1.41
C LEU A 254 0.41 7.91 -1.85
N GLY A 255 -0.66 7.40 -1.24
CA GLY A 255 -1.11 6.02 -1.44
C GLY A 255 -0.17 4.99 -0.81
N MET A 256 -0.13 3.78 -1.37
CA MET A 256 0.86 2.77 -0.96
C MET A 256 2.28 3.21 -1.34
N VAL A 257 3.17 3.25 -0.35
CA VAL A 257 4.59 3.65 -0.49
C VAL A 257 5.56 2.54 -0.16
N ARG A 258 5.11 1.43 0.43
CA ARG A 258 5.93 0.22 0.63
C ARG A 258 5.05 -1.02 0.68
N TRP A 259 5.57 -2.10 0.14
CA TRP A 259 5.04 -3.46 0.23
C TRP A 259 6.17 -4.42 0.57
N GLU A 260 5.92 -5.37 1.46
CA GLU A 260 6.85 -6.44 1.82
C GLU A 260 6.16 -7.78 1.75
N ARG A 261 6.89 -8.78 1.23
CA ARG A 261 6.53 -10.19 1.31
C ARG A 261 7.41 -10.88 2.33
N TRP A 262 6.75 -11.51 3.30
CA TRP A 262 7.38 -12.39 4.27
C TRP A 262 6.82 -13.80 4.11
N ASP A 263 7.70 -14.79 4.09
CA ASP A 263 7.32 -16.20 4.06
C ASP A 263 7.76 -16.89 5.36
N GLN A 264 6.97 -17.85 5.84
CA GLN A 264 7.33 -18.69 6.98
C GLN A 264 8.05 -19.94 6.49
N ALA A 265 9.33 -20.10 6.85
CA ALA A 265 10.20 -21.13 6.31
C ALA A 265 9.72 -22.57 6.59
N ALA A 266 8.94 -22.77 7.64
CA ALA A 266 8.32 -24.06 7.94
C ALA A 266 7.24 -24.48 6.93
N HIS A 267 6.67 -23.53 6.18
CA HIS A 267 5.57 -23.78 5.24
C HIS A 267 5.95 -23.55 3.77
N VAL A 268 6.87 -22.61 3.52
CA VAL A 268 7.28 -22.24 2.16
C VAL A 268 8.70 -22.72 1.90
N PRO A 269 8.89 -23.71 1.01
CA PRO A 269 10.23 -24.18 0.65
C PRO A 269 11.09 -23.06 0.05
N ARG A 270 12.40 -23.15 0.28
CA ARG A 270 13.42 -22.20 -0.23
C ARG A 270 13.34 -20.77 0.34
N THR A 271 12.57 -20.54 1.41
CA THR A 271 12.51 -19.23 2.07
C THR A 271 13.89 -18.71 2.49
N PRO A 272 14.77 -19.51 3.14
CA PRO A 272 16.11 -19.02 3.50
C PRO A 272 16.95 -18.56 2.31
N GLU A 273 16.96 -19.32 1.22
CA GLU A 273 17.72 -19.01 0.01
C GLU A 273 17.18 -17.76 -0.68
N ARG A 274 15.85 -17.63 -0.79
CA ARG A 274 15.20 -16.44 -1.35
C ARG A 274 15.45 -15.20 -0.51
N ALA A 275 15.40 -15.32 0.81
CA ALA A 275 15.66 -14.22 1.73
C ALA A 275 17.13 -13.77 1.68
N ALA A 276 18.07 -14.71 1.61
CA ALA A 276 19.49 -14.40 1.44
C ALA A 276 19.74 -13.66 0.12
N TRP A 277 19.23 -14.18 -0.99
CA TRP A 277 19.31 -13.52 -2.29
C TRP A 277 18.67 -12.12 -2.28
N PHE A 278 17.50 -11.98 -1.66
CA PHE A 278 16.83 -10.68 -1.59
C PHE A 278 17.63 -9.67 -0.78
N ALA A 279 18.21 -10.09 0.36
CA ALA A 279 19.05 -9.24 1.20
C ALA A 279 20.29 -8.72 0.44
N GLU A 280 20.90 -9.54 -0.41
CA GLU A 280 22.03 -9.15 -1.27
C GLU A 280 21.68 -8.02 -2.26
N THR A 281 20.40 -7.90 -2.66
CA THR A 281 19.99 -6.81 -3.54
C THR A 281 20.13 -5.43 -2.89
N GLY A 282 20.16 -5.36 -1.55
CA GLY A 282 20.20 -4.11 -0.79
C GLY A 282 18.95 -3.23 -0.98
N ARG A 283 17.90 -3.75 -1.60
CA ARG A 283 16.61 -3.07 -1.75
C ARG A 283 15.90 -3.02 -0.40
N CYS A 284 15.02 -2.03 -0.24
CA CYS A 284 14.15 -1.91 0.92
C CYS A 284 14.87 -1.85 2.28
N GLY A 285 15.61 -0.75 2.50
CA GLY A 285 16.19 -0.46 3.80
C GLY A 285 15.17 -0.51 4.95
N SER A 286 15.69 -0.59 6.18
CA SER A 286 14.88 -0.69 7.39
C SER A 286 13.98 0.54 7.57
N VAL A 287 12.72 0.30 7.93
CA VAL A 287 11.74 1.32 8.31
C VAL A 287 10.98 0.85 9.56
N PRO A 288 10.32 1.75 10.32
CA PRO A 288 9.48 1.33 11.43
C PRO A 288 8.47 0.25 10.99
N PHE A 289 8.29 -0.77 11.84
CA PHE A 289 7.42 -1.94 11.60
C PHE A 289 7.90 -2.93 10.52
N SER A 290 9.05 -2.72 9.87
CA SER A 290 9.69 -3.67 8.95
C SER A 290 10.46 -4.77 9.72
N THR A 291 9.79 -5.46 10.64
CA THR A 291 10.38 -6.57 11.41
C THR A 291 9.65 -7.87 11.13
N ALA A 292 10.36 -8.99 11.22
CA ALA A 292 9.74 -10.31 11.13
C ALA A 292 8.59 -10.44 12.16
N PRO A 293 7.44 -11.02 11.78
CA PRO A 293 6.31 -11.18 12.70
C PRO A 293 6.58 -12.23 13.80
N GLY A 294 7.57 -13.10 13.61
CA GLY A 294 8.03 -14.06 14.62
C GLY A 294 9.20 -14.90 14.12
N PRO A 295 9.66 -15.87 14.92
CA PRO A 295 10.70 -16.81 14.53
C PRO A 295 10.35 -17.59 13.25
N GLY A 296 11.36 -17.85 12.41
CA GLY A 296 11.22 -18.60 11.15
C GLY A 296 10.75 -17.79 9.94
N TRP A 297 10.21 -16.59 10.17
CA TRP A 297 9.79 -15.69 9.10
C TRP A 297 10.98 -14.96 8.48
N ALA A 298 10.99 -14.86 7.14
CA ALA A 298 11.99 -14.10 6.43
C ALA A 298 11.36 -13.24 5.32
N MET A 299 11.89 -12.03 5.14
CA MET A 299 11.52 -11.17 4.01
C MET A 299 12.12 -11.74 2.74
N VAL A 300 11.29 -12.02 1.74
CA VAL A 300 11.71 -12.64 0.47
C VAL A 300 11.51 -11.71 -0.72
N ASP A 301 10.74 -10.64 -0.55
CA ASP A 301 10.63 -9.55 -1.51
C ASP A 301 10.16 -8.27 -0.83
N CYS A 302 10.47 -7.14 -1.43
CA CYS A 302 9.92 -5.85 -1.03
C CYS A 302 10.05 -4.82 -2.16
N ARG A 303 9.09 -3.89 -2.17
CA ARG A 303 9.08 -2.67 -2.98
C ARG A 303 8.90 -1.46 -2.07
N SER A 304 9.69 -0.43 -2.26
CA SER A 304 9.54 0.86 -1.55
C SER A 304 9.43 1.98 -2.56
N TRP A 305 8.25 2.56 -2.74
CA TRP A 305 7.94 3.60 -3.72
C TRP A 305 8.12 5.02 -3.16
N THR A 306 9.24 5.26 -2.48
CA THR A 306 9.64 6.58 -1.97
C THR A 306 10.82 7.17 -2.75
N ASN A 307 11.04 6.69 -3.98
CA ASN A 307 11.96 7.25 -4.95
C ASN A 307 11.15 8.09 -5.96
N PHE A 308 11.24 9.41 -5.88
CA PHE A 308 10.33 10.29 -6.59
C PHE A 308 10.93 10.84 -7.89
N ARG A 309 10.15 10.74 -8.96
CA ARG A 309 10.43 11.32 -10.27
C ARG A 309 9.65 12.61 -10.45
N ARG A 310 10.35 13.70 -10.73
CA ARG A 310 9.74 14.97 -11.15
C ARG A 310 9.69 15.05 -12.68
N PRO A 311 8.68 15.69 -13.27
CA PRO A 311 8.65 15.95 -14.71
C PRO A 311 9.87 16.79 -15.12
N ARG A 312 10.52 16.44 -16.22
CA ARG A 312 11.51 17.30 -16.87
C ARG A 312 10.85 18.56 -17.46
N PRO A 313 11.61 19.61 -17.80
CA PRO A 313 11.08 20.74 -18.56
C PRO A 313 10.34 20.24 -19.82
N ASN A 314 9.12 20.72 -20.02
CA ASN A 314 8.22 20.35 -21.13
C ASN A 314 7.73 18.89 -21.18
N GLU A 315 7.98 18.08 -20.15
CA GLU A 315 7.50 16.70 -20.08
C GLU A 315 6.11 16.60 -19.42
N ASN A 316 5.15 15.91 -20.02
CA ASN A 316 3.92 15.55 -19.33
C ASN A 316 4.00 14.10 -18.82
N LEU A 317 4.03 13.92 -17.50
CA LEU A 317 3.94 12.60 -16.88
C LEU A 317 2.53 12.07 -17.09
N ARG A 318 2.38 11.21 -18.10
CA ARG A 318 1.11 10.53 -18.35
C ARG A 318 0.93 9.41 -17.32
N PRO A 319 -0.25 9.28 -16.67
CA PRO A 319 -0.55 8.13 -15.84
C PRO A 319 -0.30 6.82 -16.60
N ILE A 320 0.20 5.83 -15.88
CA ILE A 320 0.24 4.46 -16.42
C ILE A 320 -1.22 4.02 -16.65
N PRO A 321 -1.55 3.44 -17.82
CA PRO A 321 -2.89 2.92 -18.05
C PRO A 321 -3.16 1.74 -17.11
N TRP A 322 -4.41 1.61 -16.64
CA TRP A 322 -4.84 0.37 -16.00
C TRP A 322 -4.83 -0.76 -17.05
N PRO A 323 -4.31 -1.96 -16.73
CA PRO A 323 -4.35 -3.08 -17.66
C PRO A 323 -5.80 -3.39 -18.11
N PRO A 324 -6.00 -3.78 -19.38
CA PRO A 324 -7.32 -3.99 -19.96
C PRO A 324 -8.13 -5.09 -19.28
#